data_AF-A0A6B0T4T1-F1
#
_entry.id   AF-A0A6B0T4T1-F1
#
_cell.length_a   1.000
_cell.length_b   1.000
_cell.length_c   1.000
_cell.angle_alpha   90.00
_cell.angle_beta   90.00
_cell.angle_gamma   90.00
#
_symmetry.space_group_name_H-M   'P 1'
#
loop_
_entity.id
_entity.type
_entity.pdbx_description
1 polymer ?
#
loop_
_entity_poly.entity_id
_entity_poly.type
_entity_poly.pdbx_seq_one_letter_code
_entity_poly.pdbx_strand_id
1 'polypeptide(L)'
;MSTNRIEYWTRHYGPQLWTVVLVNALLGVQLLAAVVYGAVFGTSLLSLHVFVIPFIWTTVSVVTVWHTDHVSRGWRPTLFAGAVAVGYLSLFLWLSGTVGFTPSQVDPLTGSLGFGVEVGRSLGWGPVVYYSGEWIGARIIPYQIVGYLALSYLVYIAVLDVTRSASAGTLGLILCPGCAAAALIPAFGGIAGLSAALSFFVQYSYELATVMFVVAMGWLYYQPSIATLRREFSRNLLPLTAAAAILVGALHFFHPTHGFPRLVQYLQFLVAPDPRPFAFTLSGIALFAGVGLGITDTHRKKLYVLGIGLMLVYLLGYGAWHTVLGHGTFWPTIEANAHADESALVTISAHLFNDGYALLSKLLELSLLVFLTLCYRRS
;
A
#
# COMPACT_ATOMS: atom_id res chain seq x y z
N MET A 1 4.67 -32.03 41.70
CA MET A 1 3.58 -31.72 40.74
C MET A 1 4.14 -30.78 39.68
N SER A 2 4.62 -31.32 38.56
CA SER A 2 5.06 -30.52 37.42
C SER A 2 3.82 -29.96 36.72
N THR A 3 3.53 -28.68 36.91
CA THR A 3 2.60 -27.97 36.03
C THR A 3 3.09 -28.16 34.60
N ASN A 4 2.27 -28.85 33.81
CA ASN A 4 2.63 -29.27 32.47
C ASN A 4 2.96 -28.01 31.67
N ARG A 5 4.14 -27.92 31.07
CA ARG A 5 4.62 -26.72 30.36
C ARG A 5 3.57 -26.24 29.33
N ILE A 6 2.81 -27.18 28.77
CA ILE A 6 1.68 -26.97 27.85
C ILE A 6 0.53 -26.16 28.50
N GLU A 7 0.20 -26.42 29.78
CA GLU A 7 -0.87 -25.74 30.52
C GLU A 7 -0.49 -24.29 30.88
N TYR A 8 0.79 -24.05 31.18
CA TYR A 8 1.32 -22.70 31.40
C TYR A 8 1.31 -21.87 30.10
N TRP A 9 1.76 -22.46 28.99
CA TRP A 9 1.77 -21.80 27.68
C TRP A 9 0.36 -21.52 27.15
N THR A 10 -0.60 -22.42 27.33
CA THR A 10 -2.01 -22.20 26.94
C THR A 10 -2.72 -21.18 27.83
N ARG A 11 -2.35 -20.99 29.10
CA ARG A 11 -2.94 -19.92 29.93
C ARG A 11 -2.34 -18.54 29.66
N HIS A 12 -1.03 -18.44 29.40
CA HIS A 12 -0.36 -17.14 29.23
C HIS A 12 -0.29 -16.67 27.76
N TYR A 13 -0.19 -17.59 26.81
CA TYR A 13 -0.12 -17.30 25.38
C TYR A 13 -1.27 -17.92 24.58
N GLY A 14 -2.20 -18.65 25.22
CA GLY A 14 -3.26 -19.40 24.52
C GLY A 14 -4.10 -18.61 23.53
N PRO A 15 -4.56 -17.37 23.84
CA PRO A 15 -5.26 -16.56 22.86
C PRO A 15 -4.38 -16.23 21.66
N GLN A 16 -3.11 -15.85 21.89
CA GLN A 16 -2.17 -15.47 20.84
C GLN A 16 -1.72 -16.66 19.99
N LEU A 17 -1.48 -17.83 20.60
CA LEU A 17 -1.12 -19.05 19.89
C LEU A 17 -2.29 -19.57 19.05
N TRP A 18 -3.52 -19.52 19.56
CA TRP A 18 -4.69 -19.90 18.76
C TRP A 18 -4.90 -18.97 17.58
N THR A 19 -4.75 -17.66 17.77
CA THR A 19 -4.78 -16.69 16.66
C THR A 19 -3.72 -17.02 15.61
N VAL A 20 -2.48 -17.29 16.03
CA VAL A 20 -1.40 -17.66 15.11
C VAL A 20 -1.75 -18.95 14.37
N VAL A 21 -2.24 -19.99 15.03
CA VAL A 21 -2.60 -21.26 14.37
C VAL A 21 -3.80 -21.08 13.44
N LEU A 22 -4.82 -20.31 13.80
CA LEU A 22 -5.99 -20.02 12.95
C LEU A 22 -5.61 -19.20 11.72
N VAL A 23 -4.76 -18.18 11.88
CA VAL A 23 -4.22 -17.39 10.76
C VAL A 23 -3.41 -18.29 9.83
N ASN A 24 -2.51 -19.13 10.37
CA ASN A 24 -1.73 -20.06 9.56
C ASN A 24 -2.60 -21.12 8.88
N ALA A 25 -3.63 -21.64 9.54
CA ALA A 25 -4.58 -22.57 8.95
C ALA A 25 -5.37 -21.91 7.81
N LEU A 26 -5.84 -20.67 8.00
CA LEU A 26 -6.54 -19.90 6.97
C LEU A 26 -5.63 -19.63 5.77
N LEU A 27 -4.39 -19.20 6.00
CA LEU A 27 -3.39 -19.02 4.95
C LEU A 27 -3.06 -20.33 4.25
N GLY A 28 -2.97 -21.44 4.99
CA GLY A 28 -2.74 -22.78 4.45
C GLY A 28 -3.89 -23.26 3.56
N VAL A 29 -5.13 -23.05 3.99
CA VAL A 29 -6.34 -23.37 3.20
C VAL A 29 -6.39 -22.52 1.94
N GLN A 30 -6.10 -21.22 2.05
CA GLN A 30 -6.03 -20.31 0.90
C GLN A 30 -4.94 -20.76 -0.10
N LEU A 31 -3.73 -21.05 0.38
CA LEU A 31 -2.63 -21.53 -0.45
C LEU A 31 -2.97 -22.85 -1.14
N LEU A 32 -3.54 -23.82 -0.41
CA LEU A 32 -3.98 -25.09 -0.97
C LEU A 32 -5.04 -24.88 -2.05
N ALA A 33 -6.03 -24.02 -1.79
CA ALA A 33 -7.05 -23.70 -2.76
C ALA A 33 -6.44 -23.05 -4.02
N ALA A 34 -5.46 -22.15 -3.89
CA ALA A 34 -4.78 -21.53 -5.04
C ALA A 34 -4.01 -22.58 -5.86
N VAL A 35 -3.31 -23.50 -5.21
CA VAL A 35 -2.59 -24.59 -5.89
C VAL A 35 -3.56 -25.50 -6.63
N VAL A 36 -4.65 -25.93 -5.99
CA VAL A 36 -5.70 -26.76 -6.62
C VAL A 36 -6.33 -26.02 -7.80
N TYR A 37 -6.67 -24.75 -7.64
CA TYR A 37 -7.24 -23.94 -8.71
C TYR A 37 -6.27 -23.80 -9.90
N GLY A 38 -4.99 -23.50 -9.63
CA GLY A 38 -3.98 -23.40 -10.67
C GLY A 38 -3.75 -24.72 -11.41
N ALA A 39 -3.79 -25.85 -10.70
CA ALA A 39 -3.68 -27.17 -11.28
C ALA A 39 -4.88 -27.54 -12.17
N VAL A 40 -6.10 -27.18 -11.78
CA VAL A 40 -7.34 -27.48 -12.52
C VAL A 40 -7.50 -26.58 -13.75
N PHE A 41 -7.18 -25.30 -13.64
CA PHE A 41 -7.46 -24.29 -14.67
C PHE A 41 -6.22 -23.82 -15.46
N GLY A 42 -5.04 -24.39 -15.20
CA GLY A 42 -3.81 -24.13 -15.97
C GLY A 42 -3.24 -22.71 -15.83
N THR A 43 -3.52 -22.01 -14.73
CA THR A 43 -3.10 -20.61 -14.54
C THR A 43 -1.65 -20.54 -14.02
N SER A 44 -0.77 -19.79 -14.69
CA SER A 44 0.63 -19.62 -14.28
C SER A 44 0.79 -18.76 -13.02
N LEU A 45 1.67 -19.15 -12.10
CA LEU A 45 2.00 -18.44 -10.84
C LEU A 45 2.80 -17.12 -11.04
N LEU A 46 3.10 -16.73 -12.28
CA LEU A 46 3.98 -15.60 -12.62
C LEU A 46 3.40 -14.22 -12.26
N SER A 47 2.13 -14.15 -11.83
CA SER A 47 1.48 -12.93 -11.35
C SER A 47 1.11 -13.05 -9.88
N LEU A 48 2.11 -13.19 -9.00
CA LEU A 48 1.93 -13.41 -7.55
C LEU A 48 0.96 -12.39 -6.89
N HIS A 49 1.00 -11.13 -7.31
CA HIS A 49 0.14 -10.06 -6.77
C HIS A 49 -1.36 -10.36 -6.96
N VAL A 50 -1.73 -11.04 -8.05
CA VAL A 50 -3.12 -11.40 -8.37
C VAL A 50 -3.68 -12.37 -7.33
N PHE A 51 -2.88 -13.29 -6.78
CA PHE A 51 -3.34 -14.23 -5.75
C PHE A 51 -3.29 -13.63 -4.34
N VAL A 52 -2.31 -12.77 -4.08
CA VAL A 52 -2.08 -12.20 -2.75
C VAL A 52 -3.20 -11.24 -2.33
N ILE A 53 -3.76 -10.46 -3.26
CA ILE A 53 -4.76 -9.43 -2.95
C ILE A 53 -6.05 -10.02 -2.32
N PRO A 54 -6.78 -10.97 -2.96
CA PRO A 54 -7.97 -11.57 -2.35
C PRO A 54 -7.69 -12.25 -1.00
N PHE A 55 -6.50 -12.82 -0.84
CA PHE A 55 -6.07 -13.52 0.37
C PHE A 55 -5.86 -12.55 1.52
N ILE A 56 -5.21 -11.42 1.28
CA ILE A 56 -5.06 -10.34 2.26
C ILE A 56 -6.45 -9.86 2.69
N TRP A 57 -7.33 -9.54 1.75
CA TRP A 57 -8.66 -9.02 2.05
C TRP A 57 -9.46 -9.98 2.92
N THR A 58 -9.54 -11.25 2.50
CA THR A 58 -10.30 -12.27 3.22
C THR A 58 -9.71 -12.56 4.59
N THR A 59 -8.38 -12.68 4.68
CA THR A 59 -7.69 -12.98 5.95
C THR A 59 -7.87 -11.85 6.94
N VAL A 60 -7.59 -10.60 6.53
CA VAL A 60 -7.74 -9.43 7.39
C VAL A 60 -9.20 -9.27 7.82
N SER A 61 -10.17 -9.40 6.91
CA SER A 61 -11.60 -9.39 7.27
C SER A 61 -11.95 -10.42 8.34
N VAL A 62 -11.64 -11.69 8.11
CA VAL A 62 -12.02 -12.79 9.02
C VAL A 62 -11.33 -12.63 10.37
N VAL A 63 -10.01 -12.39 10.37
CA VAL A 63 -9.23 -12.26 11.60
C VAL A 63 -9.71 -11.07 12.42
N THR A 64 -9.89 -9.91 11.80
CA THR A 64 -10.30 -8.70 12.51
C THR A 64 -11.73 -8.83 13.06
N VAL A 65 -12.68 -9.33 12.27
CA VAL A 65 -14.06 -9.53 12.73
C VAL A 65 -14.13 -10.56 13.86
N TRP A 66 -13.38 -11.67 13.75
CA TRP A 66 -13.34 -12.68 14.81
C TRP A 66 -12.86 -12.07 16.13
N HIS A 67 -11.78 -11.28 16.12
CA HIS A 67 -11.19 -10.73 17.33
C HIS A 67 -11.88 -9.45 17.84
N THR A 68 -12.90 -8.96 17.14
CA THR A 68 -13.65 -7.79 17.59
C THR A 68 -14.66 -8.20 18.66
N ASP A 69 -14.53 -7.61 19.84
CA ASP A 69 -15.46 -7.85 20.94
C ASP A 69 -16.87 -7.34 20.59
N HIS A 70 -17.87 -8.17 20.88
CA HIS A 70 -19.26 -7.83 20.60
C HIS A 70 -19.80 -6.88 21.67
N VAL A 71 -20.14 -5.66 21.25
CA VAL A 71 -20.75 -4.66 22.13
C VAL A 71 -22.27 -4.80 22.08
N SER A 72 -22.89 -5.16 23.21
CA SER A 72 -24.35 -5.18 23.33
C SER A 72 -24.87 -3.91 24.00
N ARG A 73 -25.85 -3.25 23.38
CA ARG A 73 -26.57 -2.10 23.94
C ARG A 73 -28.07 -2.26 23.71
N GLY A 74 -28.87 -1.37 24.30
CA GLY A 74 -30.31 -1.32 24.06
C GLY A 74 -30.66 -1.18 22.58
N TRP A 75 -31.93 -1.39 22.25
CA TRP A 75 -32.40 -1.45 20.86
C TRP A 75 -32.20 -0.14 20.07
N ARG A 76 -32.33 1.03 20.71
CA ARG A 76 -32.21 2.34 20.03
C ARG A 76 -30.78 2.61 19.51
N PRO A 77 -29.71 2.52 20.33
CA PRO A 77 -28.33 2.61 19.84
C PRO A 77 -28.01 1.58 18.76
N THR A 78 -28.53 0.36 18.92
CA THR A 78 -28.35 -0.73 17.96
C THR A 78 -28.96 -0.42 16.61
N LEU A 79 -30.19 0.11 16.58
CA LEU A 79 -30.87 0.50 15.35
C LEU A 79 -30.13 1.67 14.67
N PHE A 80 -29.71 2.68 15.44
CA PHE A 80 -28.96 3.81 14.91
C PHE A 80 -27.60 3.38 14.32
N ALA A 81 -26.84 2.57 15.05
CA ALA A 81 -25.56 2.03 14.56
C ALA A 81 -25.76 1.18 13.30
N GLY A 82 -26.81 0.36 13.27
CA GLY A 82 -27.19 -0.41 12.09
C GLY A 82 -27.50 0.47 10.88
N ALA A 83 -28.28 1.54 11.06
CA ALA A 83 -28.59 2.49 9.99
C ALA A 83 -27.33 3.19 9.45
N VAL A 84 -26.41 3.60 10.32
CA VAL A 84 -25.13 4.21 9.91
C VAL A 84 -24.27 3.21 9.13
N ALA A 85 -24.15 1.97 9.61
CA ALA A 85 -23.36 0.93 8.95
C ALA A 85 -23.91 0.54 7.57
N VAL A 86 -25.23 0.46 7.43
CA VAL A 86 -25.91 0.25 6.13
C VAL A 86 -25.69 1.44 5.21
N GLY A 87 -25.82 2.67 5.70
CA GLY A 87 -25.55 3.87 4.90
C GLY A 87 -24.09 3.91 4.41
N TYR A 88 -23.14 3.57 5.27
CA TYR A 88 -21.73 3.45 4.92
C TYR A 88 -21.49 2.37 3.85
N LEU A 89 -22.07 1.17 4.02
CA LEU A 89 -21.95 0.07 3.06
C LEU A 89 -22.52 0.46 1.68
N SER A 90 -23.72 1.04 1.66
CA SER A 90 -24.37 1.50 0.42
C SER A 90 -23.54 2.54 -0.32
N LEU A 91 -22.99 3.52 0.40
CA LEU A 91 -22.08 4.51 -0.17
C LEU A 91 -20.82 3.85 -0.74
N PHE A 92 -20.26 2.85 -0.05
CA PHE A 92 -19.06 2.15 -0.49
C PHE A 92 -19.30 1.30 -1.75
N LEU A 93 -20.44 0.60 -1.81
CA LEU A 93 -20.86 -0.16 -2.99
C LEU A 93 -21.03 0.75 -4.21
N TRP A 94 -21.59 1.94 -4.01
CA TRP A 94 -21.74 2.94 -5.06
C TRP A 94 -20.39 3.48 -5.55
N LEU A 95 -19.57 3.97 -4.63
CA LEU A 95 -18.30 4.64 -4.95
C LEU A 95 -17.23 3.69 -5.51
N SER A 96 -17.27 2.41 -5.15
CA SER A 96 -16.38 1.37 -5.71
C SER A 96 -16.75 0.97 -7.14
N GLY A 97 -17.91 1.41 -7.66
CA GLY A 97 -18.46 0.92 -8.92
C GLY A 97 -19.00 -0.51 -8.84
N THR A 98 -19.12 -1.07 -7.63
CA THR A 98 -19.75 -2.39 -7.40
C THR A 98 -21.24 -2.33 -7.73
N VAL A 99 -21.88 -1.19 -7.44
CA VAL A 99 -23.26 -0.88 -7.81
C VAL A 99 -23.25 0.52 -8.44
N GLY A 100 -23.96 0.72 -9.54
CA GLY A 100 -24.03 2.03 -10.20
C GLY A 100 -25.24 2.16 -11.12
N PHE A 101 -25.49 3.38 -11.63
CA PHE A 101 -26.43 3.56 -12.73
C PHE A 101 -25.92 2.83 -13.95
N THR A 102 -26.77 2.04 -14.60
CA THR A 102 -26.39 1.17 -15.75
C THR A 102 -25.82 1.97 -16.91
N PRO A 103 -24.57 1.71 -17.36
CA PRO A 103 -24.06 2.30 -18.60
C PRO A 103 -23.21 1.29 -19.37
N SER A 104 -23.74 0.61 -20.40
CA SER A 104 -23.04 -0.06 -21.54
C SER A 104 -21.77 -0.95 -21.31
N GLN A 105 -21.26 -1.10 -20.09
CA GLN A 105 -19.99 -1.76 -19.76
C GLN A 105 -20.16 -3.27 -19.52
N VAL A 106 -21.41 -3.74 -19.45
CA VAL A 106 -21.76 -5.13 -19.11
C VAL A 106 -22.56 -5.81 -20.24
N ASP A 107 -22.90 -5.07 -21.29
CA ASP A 107 -23.65 -5.53 -22.48
C ASP A 107 -23.07 -6.82 -23.09
N PRO A 108 -21.74 -7.00 -23.22
CA PRO A 108 -21.18 -8.19 -23.88
C PRO A 108 -21.42 -9.51 -23.11
N LEU A 109 -21.67 -9.46 -21.80
CA LEU A 109 -21.79 -10.64 -20.92
C LEU A 109 -23.20 -10.88 -20.39
N THR A 110 -24.04 -9.85 -20.33
CA THR A 110 -25.37 -9.91 -19.68
C THR A 110 -26.53 -9.69 -20.65
N GLY A 111 -26.28 -9.20 -21.86
CA GLY A 111 -27.33 -8.66 -22.72
C GLY A 111 -27.93 -7.36 -22.15
N SER A 112 -29.03 -6.87 -22.74
CA SER A 112 -29.64 -5.59 -22.33
C SER A 112 -30.24 -5.61 -20.91
N LEU A 113 -30.64 -6.79 -20.40
CA LEU A 113 -31.16 -7.02 -19.05
C LEU A 113 -30.84 -8.47 -18.65
N GLY A 114 -30.11 -8.69 -17.55
CA GLY A 114 -29.82 -10.07 -17.13
C GLY A 114 -28.73 -10.24 -16.07
N PHE A 115 -28.54 -11.51 -15.70
CA PHE A 115 -27.42 -11.97 -14.86
C PHE A 115 -26.34 -12.60 -15.74
N GLY A 116 -25.09 -12.29 -15.44
CA GLY A 116 -23.93 -12.87 -16.10
C GLY A 116 -22.95 -13.37 -15.06
N VAL A 117 -22.21 -14.43 -15.39
CA VAL A 117 -21.16 -14.95 -14.52
C VAL A 117 -19.90 -15.12 -15.35
N GLU A 118 -18.84 -14.43 -14.95
CA GLU A 118 -17.52 -14.61 -15.54
C GLU A 118 -16.73 -15.59 -14.70
N VAL A 119 -16.47 -16.74 -15.30
CA VAL A 119 -15.63 -17.83 -14.78
C VAL A 119 -14.27 -17.82 -15.50
N GLY A 120 -13.21 -18.28 -14.84
CA GLY A 120 -11.85 -18.31 -15.40
C GLY A 120 -10.91 -17.20 -14.91
N ARG A 121 -11.36 -16.34 -13.99
CA ARG A 121 -10.47 -15.43 -13.24
C ARG A 121 -9.64 -16.23 -12.21
N SER A 122 -8.54 -15.67 -11.74
CA SER A 122 -7.75 -16.26 -10.64
C SER A 122 -8.59 -16.47 -9.37
N LEU A 123 -8.15 -17.42 -8.53
CA LEU A 123 -8.85 -17.74 -7.28
C LEU A 123 -9.04 -16.50 -6.40
N GLY A 124 -10.26 -16.32 -5.89
CA GLY A 124 -10.65 -15.17 -5.07
C GLY A 124 -11.25 -14.02 -5.88
N TRP A 125 -10.86 -13.87 -7.15
CA TRP A 125 -11.44 -12.87 -8.06
C TRP A 125 -12.73 -13.36 -8.72
N GLY A 126 -12.81 -14.65 -9.06
CA GLY A 126 -13.98 -15.28 -9.67
C GLY A 126 -14.68 -16.29 -8.75
N PRO A 127 -15.94 -16.68 -9.03
CA PRO A 127 -16.77 -16.17 -10.13
C PRO A 127 -17.16 -14.70 -9.89
N VAL A 128 -17.03 -13.86 -10.92
CA VAL A 128 -17.53 -12.48 -10.86
C VAL A 128 -18.97 -12.52 -11.33
N VAL A 129 -19.89 -12.08 -10.47
CA VAL A 129 -21.31 -12.05 -10.80
C VAL A 129 -21.67 -10.64 -11.26
N TYR A 130 -22.26 -10.55 -12.44
CA TYR A 130 -22.74 -9.32 -13.03
C TYR A 130 -24.26 -9.32 -13.04
N TYR A 131 -24.84 -8.16 -12.78
CA TYR A 131 -26.26 -7.88 -12.93
C TYR A 131 -26.40 -6.60 -13.75
N SER A 132 -27.24 -6.64 -14.78
CA SER A 132 -27.61 -5.48 -15.58
C SER A 132 -29.13 -5.34 -15.55
N GLY A 133 -29.62 -4.22 -15.01
CA GLY A 133 -31.02 -3.82 -15.04
C GLY A 133 -31.20 -2.48 -15.75
N GLU A 134 -32.45 -2.07 -15.97
CA GLU A 134 -32.76 -0.84 -16.70
C GLU A 134 -32.19 0.43 -16.04
N TRP A 135 -32.10 0.41 -14.70
CA TRP A 135 -31.66 1.58 -13.91
C TRP A 135 -30.38 1.32 -13.11
N ILE A 136 -30.12 0.08 -12.73
CA ILE A 136 -29.03 -0.30 -11.84
C ILE A 136 -28.26 -1.48 -12.42
N GLY A 137 -26.94 -1.36 -12.46
CA GLY A 137 -26.01 -2.46 -12.70
C GLY A 137 -25.22 -2.78 -11.44
N ALA A 138 -24.77 -4.03 -11.33
CA ALA A 138 -23.87 -4.46 -10.27
C ALA A 138 -22.79 -5.43 -10.78
N ARG A 139 -21.59 -5.33 -10.20
CA ARG A 139 -20.45 -6.21 -10.42
C ARG A 139 -19.94 -6.69 -9.07
N ILE A 140 -20.13 -7.97 -8.79
CA ILE A 140 -19.84 -8.58 -7.50
C ILE A 140 -18.56 -9.40 -7.62
N ILE A 141 -17.50 -8.92 -6.98
CA ILE A 141 -16.26 -9.68 -6.78
C ILE A 141 -16.25 -10.23 -5.33
N PRO A 142 -16.14 -11.56 -5.12
CA PRO A 142 -16.33 -12.17 -3.81
C PRO A 142 -15.47 -11.57 -2.69
N TYR A 143 -14.15 -11.44 -2.90
CA TYR A 143 -13.24 -10.95 -1.86
C TYR A 143 -13.52 -9.49 -1.47
N GLN A 144 -13.97 -8.66 -2.42
CA GLN A 144 -14.30 -7.26 -2.17
C GLN A 144 -15.51 -7.15 -1.26
N ILE A 145 -16.57 -7.92 -1.54
CA ILE A 145 -17.77 -7.96 -0.69
C ILE A 145 -17.43 -8.40 0.74
N VAL A 146 -16.58 -9.41 0.90
CA VAL A 146 -16.11 -9.84 2.24
C VAL A 146 -15.39 -8.69 2.96
N GLY A 147 -14.58 -7.90 2.26
CA GLY A 147 -13.96 -6.68 2.81
C GLY A 147 -14.98 -5.61 3.21
N TYR A 148 -15.94 -5.34 2.34
CA TYR A 148 -16.91 -4.26 2.51
C TYR A 148 -17.86 -4.54 3.69
N LEU A 149 -18.29 -5.79 3.83
CA LEU A 149 -19.09 -6.23 4.97
C LEU A 149 -18.29 -6.15 6.28
N ALA A 150 -17.03 -6.55 6.28
CA ALA A 150 -16.18 -6.46 7.47
C ALA A 150 -15.96 -5.00 7.92
N LEU A 151 -15.70 -4.09 6.98
CA LEU A 151 -15.60 -2.65 7.27
C LEU A 151 -16.90 -2.09 7.83
N SER A 152 -18.04 -2.41 7.20
CA SER A 152 -19.37 -1.99 7.68
C SER A 152 -19.64 -2.49 9.10
N TYR A 153 -19.28 -3.74 9.41
CA TYR A 153 -19.38 -4.29 10.76
C TYR A 153 -18.50 -3.54 11.78
N LEU A 154 -17.26 -3.19 11.44
CA LEU A 154 -16.41 -2.41 12.33
C LEU A 154 -16.94 -0.98 12.54
N VAL A 155 -17.53 -0.36 11.52
CA VAL A 155 -18.23 0.93 11.66
C VAL A 155 -19.43 0.79 12.60
N TYR A 156 -20.21 -0.28 12.48
CA TYR A 156 -21.31 -0.59 13.41
C TYR A 156 -20.83 -0.66 14.86
N ILE A 157 -19.75 -1.42 15.13
CA ILE A 157 -19.17 -1.54 16.48
C ILE A 157 -18.63 -0.19 16.97
N ALA A 158 -17.95 0.57 16.12
CA ALA A 158 -17.42 1.89 16.47
C ALA A 158 -18.53 2.90 16.83
N VAL A 159 -19.66 2.88 16.13
CA VAL A 159 -20.83 3.73 16.44
C VAL A 159 -21.53 3.29 17.73
N LEU A 160 -21.51 1.99 18.05
CA LEU A 160 -22.02 1.51 19.34
C LEU A 160 -21.17 1.97 20.53
N ASP A 161 -19.87 2.18 20.34
CA ASP A 161 -18.93 2.57 21.41
C ASP A 161 -18.75 4.10 21.58
N VAL A 162 -19.67 4.91 21.03
CA VAL A 162 -19.60 6.38 20.96
C VAL A 162 -19.42 7.10 22.31
N THR A 163 -19.67 6.46 23.46
CA THR A 163 -19.39 7.05 24.78
C THR A 163 -17.89 7.23 25.09
N ARG A 164 -16.98 6.64 24.29
CA ARG A 164 -15.53 6.75 24.49
C ARG A 164 -14.78 7.56 23.44
N SER A 165 -15.41 7.94 22.33
CA SER A 165 -14.65 8.37 21.16
C SER A 165 -14.91 9.80 20.70
N ALA A 166 -13.95 10.68 20.99
CA ALA A 166 -13.74 11.95 20.28
C ALA A 166 -13.13 11.71 18.89
N SER A 167 -13.74 10.83 18.07
CA SER A 167 -13.25 10.48 16.74
C SER A 167 -14.28 10.78 15.65
N ALA A 168 -14.92 11.95 15.72
CA ALA A 168 -15.70 12.51 14.62
C ALA A 168 -14.91 12.62 13.29
N GLY A 169 -13.57 12.58 13.35
CA GLY A 169 -12.69 12.58 12.18
C GLY A 169 -12.44 11.20 11.52
N THR A 170 -12.86 10.09 12.12
CA THR A 170 -12.52 8.73 11.62
C THR A 170 -13.32 8.32 10.39
N LEU A 171 -14.54 8.84 10.21
CA LEU A 171 -15.35 8.52 9.03
C LEU A 171 -14.84 9.21 7.75
N GLY A 172 -14.13 10.34 7.86
CA GLY A 172 -13.60 11.09 6.72
C GLY A 172 -12.36 10.49 6.07
N LEU A 173 -11.50 9.80 6.84
CA LEU A 173 -10.25 9.19 6.36
C LEU A 173 -10.47 7.83 5.65
N ILE A 174 -11.62 7.20 5.88
CA ILE A 174 -11.94 5.84 5.40
C ILE A 174 -12.65 5.87 4.03
N LEU A 175 -12.88 7.05 3.44
CA LEU A 175 -13.62 7.22 2.19
C LEU A 175 -12.87 6.80 0.92
N CYS A 176 -11.79 6.01 1.02
CA CYS A 176 -11.13 5.37 -0.12
C CYS A 176 -10.54 6.38 -1.13
N PRO A 177 -9.22 6.66 -1.09
CA PRO A 177 -8.54 7.48 -2.11
C PRO A 177 -8.76 6.99 -3.55
N GLY A 178 -8.92 5.66 -3.74
CA GLY A 178 -9.27 5.08 -5.04
C GLY A 178 -10.69 5.45 -5.53
N CYS A 179 -11.59 5.76 -4.61
CA CYS A 179 -12.96 6.18 -4.87
C CYS A 179 -13.02 7.69 -5.13
N ALA A 180 -12.08 8.45 -4.55
CA ALA A 180 -11.82 9.81 -4.95
C ALA A 180 -11.37 9.86 -6.42
N ALA A 181 -10.51 8.97 -6.90
CA ALA A 181 -10.02 9.00 -8.29
C ALA A 181 -11.16 9.10 -9.33
N ALA A 182 -12.23 8.28 -9.22
CA ALA A 182 -13.39 8.34 -10.10
C ALA A 182 -14.26 9.61 -9.91
N ALA A 183 -14.42 10.06 -8.67
CA ALA A 183 -15.13 11.30 -8.34
C ALA A 183 -14.36 12.57 -8.74
N LEU A 184 -13.04 12.49 -8.88
CA LEU A 184 -12.13 13.56 -9.28
C LEU A 184 -11.96 13.64 -10.81
N ILE A 185 -12.48 12.69 -11.61
CA ILE A 185 -12.39 12.75 -13.08
C ILE A 185 -13.07 14.02 -13.65
N PRO A 186 -14.30 14.40 -13.22
CA PRO A 186 -14.98 15.58 -13.78
C PRO A 186 -14.46 16.91 -13.24
N ALA A 187 -13.89 16.92 -12.03
CA ALA A 187 -13.48 18.17 -11.37
C ALA A 187 -12.06 18.66 -11.76
N PHE A 188 -11.25 17.83 -12.45
CA PHE A 188 -9.80 18.05 -12.59
C PHE A 188 -9.27 18.03 -14.04
N GLY A 189 -10.15 18.08 -15.05
CA GLY A 189 -9.82 17.98 -16.48
C GLY A 189 -8.94 19.10 -17.08
N GLY A 190 -8.18 19.86 -16.29
CA GLY A 190 -7.39 21.01 -16.74
C GLY A 190 -5.91 21.05 -16.34
N ILE A 191 -5.36 20.06 -15.62
CA ILE A 191 -3.97 20.11 -15.13
C ILE A 191 -3.15 18.97 -15.75
N ALA A 192 -2.15 19.33 -16.56
CA ALA A 192 -1.34 18.41 -17.37
C ALA A 192 -0.49 17.39 -16.57
N GLY A 193 -0.27 17.58 -15.27
CA GLY A 193 0.47 16.62 -14.41
C GLY A 193 -0.40 15.50 -13.80
N LEU A 194 -1.74 15.59 -13.92
CA LEU A 194 -2.68 14.62 -13.34
C LEU A 194 -2.90 13.38 -14.22
N SER A 195 -2.51 13.42 -15.50
CA SER A 195 -2.61 12.26 -16.41
C SER A 195 -1.69 11.11 -15.97
N ALA A 196 -0.46 11.40 -15.57
CA ALA A 196 0.49 10.40 -15.09
C ALA A 196 0.09 9.85 -13.71
N ALA A 197 -0.35 10.71 -12.78
CA ALA A 197 -0.89 10.28 -11.50
C ALA A 197 -2.14 9.40 -11.69
N LEU A 198 -3.04 9.78 -12.61
CA LEU A 198 -4.21 8.99 -12.97
C LEU A 198 -3.81 7.64 -13.57
N SER A 199 -2.84 7.60 -14.48
CA SER A 199 -2.29 6.35 -15.04
C SER A 199 -1.73 5.44 -13.95
N PHE A 200 -0.99 5.98 -12.99
CA PHE A 200 -0.51 5.24 -11.83
C PHE A 200 -1.66 4.69 -10.99
N PHE A 201 -2.68 5.51 -10.67
CA PHE A 201 -3.86 5.06 -9.93
C PHE A 201 -4.63 3.97 -10.67
N VAL A 202 -4.72 4.04 -12.00
CA VAL A 202 -5.37 3.00 -12.81
C VAL A 202 -4.53 1.72 -12.80
N GLN A 203 -3.21 1.83 -13.01
CA GLN A 203 -2.28 0.70 -13.08
C GLN A 203 -2.17 -0.07 -11.77
N TYR A 204 -2.10 0.63 -10.64
CA TYR A 204 -1.93 0.06 -9.30
C TYR A 204 -3.20 0.16 -8.43
N SER A 205 -4.37 0.27 -9.07
CA SER A 205 -5.66 0.49 -8.38
C SER A 205 -5.94 -0.56 -7.30
N TYR A 206 -5.66 -1.83 -7.58
CA TYR A 206 -5.96 -2.94 -6.68
C TYR A 206 -4.98 -3.04 -5.50
N GLU A 207 -3.71 -2.77 -5.74
CA GLU A 207 -2.66 -2.73 -4.72
C GLU A 207 -2.93 -1.58 -3.75
N LEU A 208 -3.21 -0.39 -4.27
CA LEU A 208 -3.54 0.79 -3.47
C LEU A 208 -4.84 0.57 -2.67
N ALA A 209 -5.87 0.01 -3.29
CA ALA A 209 -7.10 -0.35 -2.59
C ALA A 209 -6.85 -1.35 -1.44
N THR A 210 -5.95 -2.31 -1.64
CA THR A 210 -5.58 -3.29 -0.61
C THR A 210 -4.85 -2.66 0.56
N VAL A 211 -3.86 -1.81 0.30
CA VAL A 211 -3.16 -1.06 1.36
C VAL A 211 -4.15 -0.22 2.16
N MET A 212 -5.02 0.53 1.48
CA MET A 212 -6.02 1.37 2.12
C MET A 212 -7.03 0.56 2.94
N PHE A 213 -7.47 -0.58 2.42
CA PHE A 213 -8.35 -1.52 3.14
C PHE A 213 -7.70 -2.01 4.43
N VAL A 214 -6.45 -2.50 4.37
CA VAL A 214 -5.72 -2.99 5.55
C VAL A 214 -5.53 -1.88 6.58
N VAL A 215 -5.20 -0.66 6.13
CA VAL A 215 -5.07 0.51 7.00
C VAL A 215 -6.40 0.86 7.65
N ALA A 216 -7.51 0.89 6.91
CA ALA A 216 -8.83 1.19 7.44
C ALA A 216 -9.28 0.13 8.47
N MET A 217 -9.09 -1.15 8.17
CA MET A 217 -9.37 -2.26 9.08
C MET A 217 -8.56 -2.15 10.36
N GLY A 218 -7.23 -1.94 10.25
CA GLY A 218 -6.36 -1.76 11.41
C GLY A 218 -6.75 -0.54 12.23
N TRP A 219 -7.08 0.57 11.59
CA TRP A 219 -7.49 1.80 12.27
C TRP A 219 -8.79 1.61 13.05
N LEU A 220 -9.82 1.04 12.43
CA LEU A 220 -11.11 0.78 13.08
C LEU A 220 -11.02 -0.26 14.19
N TYR A 221 -10.15 -1.25 14.04
CA TYR A 221 -9.94 -2.30 15.04
C TYR A 221 -9.18 -1.79 16.27
N TYR A 222 -8.05 -1.11 16.07
CA TYR A 222 -7.21 -0.66 17.20
C TYR A 222 -7.66 0.66 17.83
N GLN A 223 -8.42 1.48 17.09
CA GLN A 223 -8.86 2.83 17.48
C GLN A 223 -7.77 3.64 18.21
N PRO A 224 -6.57 3.78 17.62
CA PRO A 224 -5.44 4.33 18.35
C PRO A 224 -5.65 5.82 18.60
N SER A 225 -5.48 6.26 19.85
CA SER A 225 -5.45 7.70 20.15
C SER A 225 -4.23 8.36 19.51
N ILE A 226 -4.34 9.65 19.14
CA ILE A 226 -3.19 10.44 18.62
C ILE A 226 -2.02 10.41 19.62
N ALA A 227 -2.31 10.41 20.93
CA ALA A 227 -1.31 10.31 21.97
C ALA A 227 -0.59 8.95 21.96
N THR A 228 -1.31 7.86 21.72
CA THR A 228 -0.75 6.51 21.58
C THR A 228 0.16 6.43 20.35
N LEU A 229 -0.31 6.90 19.20
CA LEU A 229 0.48 6.92 17.96
C LEU A 229 1.75 7.74 18.12
N ARG A 230 1.64 8.96 18.69
CA ARG A 230 2.79 9.81 18.94
C ARG A 230 3.80 9.16 19.87
N ARG A 231 3.34 8.45 20.90
CA ARG A 231 4.19 7.75 21.87
C ARG A 231 4.93 6.60 21.20
N GLU A 232 4.22 5.74 20.46
CA GLU A 232 4.82 4.62 19.73
C GLU A 232 5.80 5.07 18.66
N PHE A 233 5.41 6.05 17.84
CA PHE A 233 6.31 6.64 16.84
C PHE A 233 7.55 7.23 17.51
N SER A 234 7.40 7.92 18.63
CA SER A 234 8.53 8.51 19.33
C SER A 234 9.46 7.46 19.94
N ARG A 235 8.91 6.35 20.47
CA ARG A 235 9.67 5.22 21.01
C ARG A 235 10.43 4.47 19.92
N ASN A 236 9.82 4.33 18.75
CA ASN A 236 10.35 3.56 17.63
C ASN A 236 11.06 4.42 16.57
N LEU A 237 11.25 5.73 16.80
CA LEU A 237 11.82 6.63 15.78
C LEU A 237 13.19 6.14 15.29
N LEU A 238 14.11 5.79 16.20
CA LEU A 238 15.44 5.33 15.82
C LEU A 238 15.44 4.02 15.01
N PRO A 239 14.75 2.94 15.43
CA PRO A 239 14.67 1.73 14.61
C PRO A 239 13.93 1.95 13.28
N LEU A 240 12.93 2.83 13.23
CA LEU A 240 12.27 3.22 11.98
C LEU A 240 13.23 3.95 11.04
N THR A 241 14.05 4.87 11.56
CA THR A 241 15.10 5.55 10.79
C THR A 241 16.11 4.55 10.23
N ALA A 242 16.58 3.60 11.03
CA ALA A 242 17.52 2.56 10.61
C ALA A 242 16.91 1.65 9.53
N ALA A 243 15.67 1.20 9.72
CA ALA A 243 14.95 0.39 8.74
C ALA A 243 14.75 1.14 7.41
N ALA A 244 14.32 2.40 7.46
CA ALA A 244 14.18 3.24 6.28
C ALA A 244 15.53 3.44 5.56
N ALA A 245 16.63 3.66 6.30
CA ALA A 245 17.98 3.75 5.73
C ALA A 245 18.44 2.46 5.05
N ILE A 246 18.16 1.30 5.65
CA ILE A 246 18.42 -0.01 5.04
C ILE A 246 17.60 -0.18 3.76
N LEU A 247 16.31 0.16 3.78
CA LEU A 247 15.43 0.03 2.61
C LEU A 247 15.88 0.93 1.45
N VAL A 248 16.17 2.20 1.73
CA VAL A 248 16.73 3.13 0.72
C VAL A 248 18.06 2.60 0.20
N GLY A 249 18.97 2.20 1.10
CA GLY A 249 20.27 1.63 0.72
C GLY A 249 20.14 0.40 -0.16
N ALA A 250 19.25 -0.52 0.17
CA ALA A 250 18.97 -1.72 -0.60
C ALA A 250 18.36 -1.40 -1.96
N LEU A 251 17.41 -0.46 -2.03
CA LEU A 251 16.77 -0.06 -3.28
C LEU A 251 17.79 0.50 -4.27
N HIS A 252 18.68 1.40 -3.83
CA HIS A 252 19.71 1.96 -4.70
C HIS A 252 20.82 0.94 -5.04
N PHE A 253 21.28 0.16 -4.05
CA PHE A 253 22.34 -0.83 -4.26
C PHE A 253 21.90 -1.95 -5.21
N PHE A 254 20.68 -2.47 -5.07
CA PHE A 254 20.16 -3.55 -5.90
C PHE A 254 19.36 -3.06 -7.11
N HIS A 255 19.41 -1.76 -7.44
CA HIS A 255 18.69 -1.24 -8.59
C HIS A 255 19.14 -1.96 -9.88
N PRO A 256 18.24 -2.53 -10.69
CA PRO A 256 18.61 -3.43 -11.78
C PRO A 256 19.45 -2.74 -12.85
N THR A 257 19.15 -1.47 -13.15
CA THR A 257 19.80 -0.69 -14.21
C THR A 257 20.79 0.35 -13.70
N HIS A 258 20.78 0.66 -12.40
CA HIS A 258 21.53 1.79 -11.84
C HIS A 258 22.32 1.42 -10.59
N GLY A 259 22.23 0.19 -10.09
CA GLY A 259 22.92 -0.24 -8.87
C GLY A 259 24.10 -1.16 -9.17
N PHE A 260 24.46 -1.94 -8.15
CA PHE A 260 25.54 -2.92 -8.18
C PHE A 260 25.42 -3.94 -9.34
N PRO A 261 24.23 -4.49 -9.68
CA PRO A 261 24.12 -5.41 -10.81
C PRO A 261 24.62 -4.81 -12.14
N ARG A 262 24.34 -3.52 -12.38
CA ARG A 262 24.82 -2.81 -13.57
C ARG A 262 26.30 -2.47 -13.48
N LEU A 263 26.78 -2.10 -12.29
CA LEU A 263 28.20 -1.81 -12.07
C LEU A 263 29.08 -3.04 -12.35
N VAL A 264 28.64 -4.24 -11.96
CA VAL A 264 29.35 -5.50 -12.27
C VAL A 264 29.50 -5.68 -13.78
N GLN A 265 28.46 -5.39 -14.57
CA GLN A 265 28.54 -5.44 -16.03
C GLN A 265 29.57 -4.43 -16.56
N TYR A 266 29.59 -3.21 -16.05
CA TYR A 266 30.56 -2.18 -16.45
C TYR A 266 32.00 -2.60 -16.16
N LEU A 267 32.25 -3.22 -15.01
CA LEU A 267 33.57 -3.75 -14.66
C LEU A 267 33.98 -4.94 -15.54
N GLN A 268 33.05 -5.82 -15.92
CA GLN A 268 33.31 -6.95 -16.81
C GLN A 268 33.74 -6.51 -18.22
N PHE A 269 33.10 -5.47 -18.75
CA PHE A 269 33.39 -4.94 -20.08
C PHE A 269 34.41 -3.80 -20.07
N LEU A 270 34.84 -3.34 -18.89
CA LEU A 270 35.71 -2.18 -18.68
C LEU A 270 35.20 -0.91 -19.38
N VAL A 271 33.87 -0.70 -19.37
CA VAL A 271 33.23 0.49 -19.92
C VAL A 271 32.34 1.12 -18.85
N ALA A 272 32.44 2.44 -18.68
CA ALA A 272 31.63 3.22 -17.74
C ALA A 272 30.91 4.39 -18.45
N PRO A 273 29.92 4.11 -19.32
CA PRO A 273 29.25 5.14 -20.12
C PRO A 273 28.23 5.97 -19.31
N ASP A 274 27.93 5.57 -18.07
CA ASP A 274 26.95 6.22 -17.22
C ASP A 274 27.51 6.27 -15.79
N PRO A 275 27.52 7.43 -15.11
CA PRO A 275 28.04 7.54 -13.75
C PRO A 275 27.08 6.96 -12.69
N ARG A 276 25.79 6.75 -12.99
CA ARG A 276 24.77 6.35 -12.00
C ARG A 276 25.07 5.04 -11.29
N PRO A 277 25.49 3.94 -11.97
CA PRO A 277 25.90 2.69 -11.32
C PRO A 277 26.94 2.85 -10.21
N PHE A 278 27.92 3.74 -10.38
CA PHE A 278 28.90 4.02 -9.34
C PHE A 278 28.27 4.78 -8.18
N ALA A 279 27.56 5.87 -8.49
CA ALA A 279 26.96 6.74 -7.48
C ALA A 279 25.98 5.97 -6.58
N PHE A 280 25.03 5.23 -7.15
CA PHE A 280 23.99 4.49 -6.45
C PHE A 280 24.55 3.32 -5.63
N THR A 281 25.59 2.64 -6.15
CA THR A 281 26.25 1.56 -5.41
C THR A 281 26.99 2.09 -4.19
N LEU A 282 27.82 3.13 -4.38
CA LEU A 282 28.59 3.73 -3.29
C LEU A 282 27.69 4.35 -2.22
N SER A 283 26.61 5.02 -2.62
CA SER A 283 25.65 5.61 -1.69
C SER A 283 24.84 4.54 -0.94
N GLY A 284 24.50 3.42 -1.59
CA GLY A 284 23.90 2.25 -0.93
C GLY A 284 24.82 1.66 0.14
N ILE A 285 26.11 1.47 -0.17
CA ILE A 285 27.12 1.03 0.80
C ILE A 285 27.25 2.04 1.96
N ALA A 286 27.28 3.34 1.66
CA ALA A 286 27.37 4.40 2.66
C ALA A 286 26.17 4.39 3.62
N LEU A 287 24.96 4.09 3.15
CA LEU A 287 23.77 3.96 3.99
C LEU A 287 23.87 2.75 4.93
N PHE A 288 24.29 1.59 4.42
CA PHE A 288 24.50 0.40 5.26
C PHE A 288 25.58 0.64 6.32
N ALA A 289 26.71 1.25 5.93
CA ALA A 289 27.78 1.63 6.84
C ALA A 289 27.30 2.65 7.88
N GLY A 290 26.53 3.66 7.46
CA GLY A 290 25.96 4.67 8.34
C GLY A 290 25.03 4.08 9.40
N VAL A 291 24.21 3.08 9.04
CA VAL A 291 23.38 2.33 9.99
C VAL A 291 24.26 1.54 10.97
N GLY A 292 25.28 0.83 10.47
CA GLY A 292 26.22 0.09 11.31
C GLY A 292 26.93 0.98 12.34
N LEU A 293 27.45 2.15 11.91
CA LEU A 293 28.07 3.14 12.79
C LEU A 293 27.08 3.80 13.76
N GLY A 294 25.81 3.93 13.37
CA GLY A 294 24.76 4.47 14.23
C GLY A 294 24.46 3.57 15.43
N ILE A 295 24.62 2.25 15.29
CA ILE A 295 24.44 1.27 16.37
C ILE A 295 25.50 1.47 17.46
N THR A 296 26.74 1.80 17.10
CA THR A 296 27.86 1.98 18.04
C THR A 296 27.87 3.34 18.74
N ASP A 297 26.77 4.11 18.66
CA ASP A 297 26.57 5.45 19.23
C ASP A 297 27.66 6.48 18.88
N THR A 298 28.42 6.21 17.82
CA THR A 298 29.58 7.01 17.45
C THR A 298 29.14 8.19 16.58
N HIS A 299 29.27 9.42 17.08
CA HIS A 299 29.02 10.66 16.32
C HIS A 299 27.66 10.75 15.60
N ARG A 300 26.57 10.26 16.22
CA ARG A 300 25.23 10.17 15.60
C ARG A 300 24.75 11.45 14.92
N LYS A 301 25.00 12.63 15.51
CA LYS A 301 24.65 13.93 14.88
C LYS A 301 25.28 14.10 13.49
N LYS A 302 26.57 13.75 13.35
CA LYS A 302 27.27 13.82 12.07
C LYS A 302 26.68 12.83 11.07
N LEU A 303 26.39 11.60 11.51
CA LEU A 303 25.74 10.59 10.68
C LEU A 303 24.36 11.06 10.18
N TYR A 304 23.56 11.72 11.02
CA TYR A 304 22.27 12.27 10.60
C TYR A 304 22.42 13.38 9.56
N VAL A 305 23.37 14.31 9.75
CA VAL A 305 23.63 15.38 8.77
C VAL A 305 24.09 14.82 7.43
N LEU A 306 24.99 13.82 7.44
CA LEU A 306 25.43 13.14 6.23
C LEU A 306 24.27 12.42 5.52
N GLY A 307 23.43 11.72 6.28
CA GLY A 307 22.23 11.07 5.73
C GLY A 307 21.24 12.06 5.15
N ILE A 308 20.97 13.18 5.83
CA ILE A 308 20.12 14.28 5.34
C ILE A 308 20.68 14.82 4.02
N GLY A 309 21.98 15.10 3.98
CA GLY A 309 22.66 15.57 2.77
C GLY A 309 22.50 14.59 1.62
N LEU A 310 22.69 13.29 1.86
CA LEU A 310 22.52 12.26 0.85
C LEU A 310 21.06 12.18 0.33
N MET A 311 20.06 12.26 1.22
CA MET A 311 18.65 12.29 0.79
C MET A 311 18.33 13.50 -0.07
N LEU A 312 18.84 14.68 0.29
CA LEU A 312 18.68 15.89 -0.52
C LEU A 312 19.33 15.74 -1.89
N VAL A 313 20.51 15.11 -1.97
CA VAL A 313 21.17 14.80 -3.26
C VAL A 313 20.29 13.89 -4.11
N TYR A 314 19.67 12.85 -3.56
CA TYR A 314 18.79 11.98 -4.36
C TYR A 314 17.51 12.68 -4.83
N LEU A 315 16.86 13.48 -3.96
CA LEU A 315 15.61 14.16 -4.28
C LEU A 315 15.83 15.28 -5.30
N LEU A 316 16.80 16.16 -5.03
CA LEU A 316 17.14 17.27 -5.93
C LEU A 316 17.82 16.78 -7.20
N GLY A 317 18.69 15.77 -7.09
CA GLY A 317 19.38 15.15 -8.22
C GLY A 317 18.42 14.50 -9.21
N TYR A 318 17.35 13.85 -8.73
CA TYR A 318 16.30 13.32 -9.61
C TYR A 318 15.59 14.44 -10.38
N GLY A 319 15.18 15.51 -9.67
CA GLY A 319 14.57 16.67 -10.31
C GLY A 319 15.49 17.28 -11.37
N ALA A 320 16.77 17.48 -11.03
CA ALA A 320 17.77 18.03 -11.94
C ALA A 320 18.02 17.12 -13.15
N TRP A 321 18.12 15.79 -12.93
CA TRP A 321 18.35 14.80 -13.97
C TRP A 321 17.30 14.86 -15.08
N HIS A 322 16.02 14.92 -14.70
CA HIS A 322 14.89 14.95 -15.64
C HIS A 322 14.55 16.34 -16.19
N THR A 323 15.26 17.39 -15.76
CA THR A 323 14.97 18.76 -16.19
C THR A 323 16.23 19.43 -16.74
N VAL A 324 17.02 20.08 -15.88
CA VAL A 324 18.15 20.92 -16.29
C VAL A 324 19.36 20.15 -16.80
N LEU A 325 19.50 18.88 -16.43
CA LEU A 325 20.60 18.01 -16.88
C LEU A 325 20.23 17.16 -18.10
N GLY A 326 19.00 17.25 -18.62
CA GLY A 326 18.57 16.61 -19.87
C GLY A 326 18.88 15.10 -19.96
N HIS A 327 18.68 14.35 -18.87
CA HIS A 327 19.04 12.94 -18.74
C HIS A 327 20.55 12.63 -18.69
N GLY A 328 21.37 13.61 -18.30
CA GLY A 328 22.81 13.42 -18.08
C GLY A 328 23.71 14.04 -19.14
N THR A 329 23.27 15.09 -19.84
CA THR A 329 24.01 15.78 -20.92
C THR A 329 25.36 16.34 -20.50
N PHE A 330 25.61 16.47 -19.19
CA PHE A 330 26.91 16.84 -18.65
C PHE A 330 27.95 15.72 -18.74
N TRP A 331 27.54 14.48 -19.02
CA TRP A 331 28.42 13.32 -19.10
C TRP A 331 28.81 13.01 -20.56
N PRO A 332 30.11 12.81 -20.88
CA PRO A 332 30.59 12.78 -22.27
C PRO A 332 29.95 11.74 -23.20
N THR A 333 29.38 10.67 -22.65
CA THR A 333 28.84 9.52 -23.41
C THR A 333 27.32 9.46 -23.45
N ILE A 334 26.61 10.47 -22.92
CA ILE A 334 25.14 10.50 -22.87
C ILE A 334 24.61 11.56 -23.85
N GLU A 335 23.85 11.13 -24.84
CA GLU A 335 23.16 12.03 -25.77
C GLU A 335 21.88 12.62 -25.15
N ALA A 336 21.58 13.87 -25.50
CA ALA A 336 20.47 14.61 -24.92
C ALA A 336 19.12 14.07 -25.39
N ASN A 337 18.29 13.63 -24.43
CA ASN A 337 16.87 13.38 -24.63
C ASN A 337 16.08 14.38 -23.77
N ALA A 338 16.07 15.65 -24.16
CA ALA A 338 15.44 16.73 -23.40
C ALA A 338 14.01 17.00 -23.88
N HIS A 339 13.07 17.14 -22.92
CA HIS A 339 11.72 17.65 -23.17
C HIS A 339 11.76 19.19 -23.09
N ALA A 340 12.23 19.84 -24.15
CA ALA A 340 12.50 21.29 -24.16
C ALA A 340 11.23 22.16 -24.09
N ASP A 341 10.06 21.58 -24.32
CA ASP A 341 8.76 22.21 -24.44
C ASP A 341 7.84 22.01 -23.22
N GLU A 342 8.19 21.12 -22.29
CA GLU A 342 7.40 20.84 -21.09
C GLU A 342 7.91 21.56 -19.84
N SER A 343 6.99 21.89 -18.92
CA SER A 343 7.39 22.46 -17.62
C SER A 343 8.09 21.40 -16.75
N ALA A 344 9.11 21.81 -16.00
CA ALA A 344 9.87 20.94 -15.10
C ALA A 344 9.01 20.07 -14.17
N LEU A 345 7.93 20.63 -13.61
CA LEU A 345 7.01 19.89 -12.73
C LEU A 345 6.23 18.81 -13.47
N VAL A 346 5.81 19.08 -14.71
CA VAL A 346 5.11 18.10 -15.56
C VAL A 346 6.06 16.96 -15.91
N THR A 347 7.28 17.26 -16.36
CA THR A 347 8.26 16.23 -16.72
C THR A 347 8.66 15.36 -15.53
N ILE A 348 8.90 15.96 -14.36
CA ILE A 348 9.24 15.21 -13.13
C ILE A 348 8.07 14.31 -12.70
N SER A 349 6.84 14.84 -12.69
CA SER A 349 5.66 14.06 -12.29
C SER A 349 5.37 12.93 -13.26
N ALA A 350 5.48 13.16 -14.57
CA ALA A 350 5.32 12.13 -15.59
C ALA A 350 6.30 10.97 -15.40
N HIS A 351 7.60 11.26 -15.23
CA HIS A 351 8.60 10.22 -14.97
C HIS A 351 8.37 9.50 -13.65
N LEU A 352 8.00 10.23 -12.60
CA LEU A 352 7.80 9.66 -11.26
C LEU A 352 6.62 8.68 -11.22
N PHE A 353 5.49 9.00 -11.88
CA PHE A 353 4.32 8.13 -11.85
C PHE A 353 4.35 7.01 -12.89
N ASN A 354 5.16 7.13 -13.94
CA ASN A 354 5.35 6.07 -14.93
C ASN A 354 6.39 5.01 -14.50
N ASP A 355 7.20 5.29 -13.47
CA ASP A 355 8.19 4.37 -12.93
C ASP A 355 7.95 4.09 -11.44
N GLY A 356 7.40 2.92 -11.15
CA GLY A 356 7.13 2.49 -9.77
C GLY A 356 8.38 2.39 -8.89
N TYR A 357 9.54 2.08 -9.47
CA TYR A 357 10.82 2.07 -8.74
C TYR A 357 11.23 3.49 -8.36
N ALA A 358 11.10 4.43 -9.30
CA ALA A 358 11.35 5.84 -9.04
C ALA A 358 10.42 6.36 -7.93
N LEU A 359 9.11 6.15 -8.04
CA LEU A 359 8.15 6.58 -7.03
C LEU A 359 8.48 6.01 -5.63
N LEU A 360 8.70 4.70 -5.55
CA LEU A 360 9.03 4.04 -4.29
C LEU A 360 10.32 4.59 -3.69
N SER A 361 11.35 4.83 -4.51
CA SER A 361 12.60 5.43 -4.04
C SER A 361 12.37 6.81 -3.44
N LYS A 362 11.62 7.69 -4.11
CA LYS A 362 11.37 9.07 -3.63
C LYS A 362 10.53 9.13 -2.37
N LEU A 363 9.54 8.24 -2.23
CA LEU A 363 8.77 8.13 -0.99
C LEU A 363 9.64 7.66 0.19
N LEU A 364 10.50 6.67 -0.01
CA LEU A 364 11.41 6.18 1.01
C LEU A 364 12.50 7.21 1.37
N GLU A 365 13.10 7.87 0.37
CA GLU A 365 14.09 8.94 0.56
C GLU A 365 13.49 10.11 1.35
N LEU A 366 12.29 10.56 0.99
CA LEU A 366 11.59 11.64 1.69
C LEU A 366 11.24 11.24 3.14
N SER A 367 10.76 10.01 3.34
CA SER A 367 10.45 9.49 4.68
C SER A 367 11.71 9.45 5.56
N LEU A 368 12.81 8.94 5.00
CA LEU A 368 14.10 8.88 5.70
C LEU A 368 14.65 10.28 6.01
N LEU A 369 14.52 11.24 5.08
CA LEU A 369 14.89 12.65 5.30
C LEU A 369 14.15 13.23 6.52
N VAL A 370 12.84 12.99 6.60
CA VAL A 370 12.02 13.44 7.74
C VAL A 370 12.48 12.76 9.03
N PHE A 371 12.68 11.44 9.02
CA PHE A 371 13.10 10.70 10.22
C PHE A 371 14.48 11.11 10.72
N LEU A 372 15.46 11.27 9.81
CA LEU A 372 16.79 11.76 10.15
C LEU A 372 16.74 13.19 10.72
N THR A 373 15.91 14.06 10.15
CA THR A 373 15.71 15.43 10.66
C THR A 373 15.12 15.42 12.07
N LEU A 374 14.13 14.54 12.32
CA LEU A 374 13.55 14.38 13.66
C LEU A 374 14.56 13.81 14.66
N CYS A 375 15.36 12.82 14.25
CA CYS A 375 16.46 12.28 15.06
C CYS A 375 17.49 13.36 15.39
N TYR A 376 17.92 14.16 14.41
CA TYR A 376 18.87 15.25 14.60
C TYR A 376 18.36 16.29 15.60
N ARG A 377 17.10 16.70 15.50
CA ARG A 377 16.48 17.67 16.41
C ARG A 377 16.35 17.16 17.86
N ARG A 378 16.33 15.84 18.07
CA ARG A 378 16.22 15.20 19.39
C ARG A 378 17.57 14.87 20.03
N SER A 379 18.67 14.96 19.27
CA SER A 379 19.99 14.49 19.69
C SER A 379 20.83 15.55 20.37
#